data_AF-A0A9W4SJ73-F1
#
_entry.id   AF-A0A9W4SJ73-F1
#
_cell.length_a   1.000
_cell.length_b   1.000
_cell.length_c   1.000
_cell.angle_alpha   90.00
_cell.angle_beta   90.00
_cell.angle_gamma   90.00
#
_symmetry.space_group_name_H-M   'P 1'
#
loop_
_entity.id
_entity.type
_entity.pdbx_description
1 polymer ?
#
loop_
_entity_poly.entity_id
_entity_poly.type
_entity_poly.pdbx_seq_one_letter_code
_entity_poly.pdbx_strand_id
1 'polypeptide(L)'
;MCEKHKPAYISNTTHLEITFYYSLSDKKIKSIVKTFPNIIHLDFKDSIGFSDKSLFVIAESYSNLRYINLWDAQITDKGLYAIVRSYYKLEYLNISYCRNISNKSLFEIAGNCHDLQEFYFAEACWITDRSISYILNSCLNLRKLDIVFSRGDIKDASTLMRRCFNIEYLDFSGVMALQNDVLIIAIIKQSLNLRYLEISHNNIGDEIIEALAYTYHKLEHLKLDSCSFLIRSIGVGRTAVVYEGIYNSNEVAIKVLKDAQFLQCFQLKVDVMQKLACLNSSTLLKILIFHFEEDSNSGDKGSTFIVLSPLCKQFRNWRKEDIQHIIGTLKKVHDMNIIHRDFRKWNLLRDQDGNVRIADWGFAVKLINQLLLLDLWKHCRMMHYRRSLMERKSHILLASS
;
A
#
# COMPACT_ATOMS: atom_id res chain seq x y z
N MET A 1 -43.76 -52.80 29.94
CA MET A 1 -43.57 -51.67 29.00
C MET A 1 -42.20 -51.83 28.37
N CYS A 2 -42.12 -52.22 27.10
CA CYS A 2 -40.86 -52.24 26.36
C CYS A 2 -40.46 -50.80 26.07
N GLU A 3 -39.41 -50.32 26.72
CA GLU A 3 -38.73 -49.08 26.33
C GLU A 3 -38.14 -49.30 24.93
N LYS A 4 -38.73 -48.62 23.94
CA LYS A 4 -38.16 -48.51 22.60
C LYS A 4 -36.90 -47.65 22.70
N HIS A 5 -35.74 -48.25 22.94
CA HIS A 5 -34.47 -47.62 22.62
C HIS A 5 -34.45 -47.36 21.11
N LYS A 6 -34.72 -46.12 20.70
CA LYS A 6 -34.35 -45.67 19.35
C LYS A 6 -32.83 -45.82 19.25
N PRO A 7 -32.30 -46.51 18.22
CA PRO A 7 -30.85 -46.53 18.01
C PRO A 7 -30.40 -45.07 17.84
N ALA A 8 -29.54 -44.60 18.73
CA ALA A 8 -28.84 -43.35 18.54
C ALA A 8 -27.92 -43.58 17.34
N TYR A 9 -28.38 -43.18 16.15
CA TYR A 9 -27.51 -43.12 14.97
C TYR A 9 -26.43 -42.08 15.28
N ILE A 10 -25.27 -42.55 15.72
CA ILE A 10 -24.08 -41.73 15.87
C ILE A 10 -23.63 -41.40 14.45
N SER A 11 -23.62 -40.10 14.13
CA SER A 11 -23.23 -39.66 12.79
C SER A 11 -21.75 -39.95 12.53
N ASN A 12 -21.45 -40.52 11.36
CA ASN A 12 -20.08 -40.68 10.85
C ASN A 12 -19.57 -39.42 10.13
N THR A 13 -20.31 -38.32 10.22
CA THR A 13 -19.92 -37.04 9.60
C THR A 13 -18.64 -36.54 10.25
N THR A 14 -17.65 -36.24 9.41
CA THR A 14 -16.36 -35.68 9.82
C THR A 14 -16.14 -34.25 9.30
N HIS A 15 -16.95 -33.82 8.33
CA HIS A 15 -16.86 -32.50 7.72
C HIS A 15 -18.22 -31.82 7.85
N LEU A 16 -18.24 -30.66 8.50
CA LEU A 16 -19.44 -29.88 8.72
C LEU A 16 -19.17 -28.42 8.36
N GLU A 17 -19.93 -27.92 7.40
CA GLU A 17 -19.91 -26.53 6.99
C GLU A 17 -21.28 -25.92 7.28
N ILE A 18 -21.29 -24.85 8.07
CA ILE A 18 -22.46 -24.02 8.36
C ILE A 18 -22.03 -22.58 8.11
N THR A 19 -22.06 -22.18 6.84
CA THR A 19 -21.60 -20.88 6.38
C THR A 19 -22.78 -19.93 6.15
N PHE A 20 -22.53 -18.62 6.24
CA PHE A 20 -23.54 -17.57 6.01
C PHE A 20 -24.79 -17.70 6.90
N TYR A 21 -24.64 -18.21 8.13
CA TYR A 21 -25.76 -18.51 9.02
C TYR A 21 -25.80 -17.57 10.24
N TYR A 22 -26.59 -16.50 10.12
CA TYR A 22 -26.60 -15.40 11.10
C TYR A 22 -27.27 -15.70 12.46
N SER A 23 -27.78 -16.92 12.66
CA SER A 23 -28.48 -17.29 13.90
C SER A 23 -27.94 -18.59 14.51
N LEU A 24 -26.63 -18.86 14.36
CA LEU A 24 -26.05 -20.13 14.79
C LEU A 24 -26.21 -20.33 16.30
N SER A 25 -25.91 -19.34 17.14
CA SER A 25 -26.11 -19.37 18.61
C SER A 25 -25.44 -20.53 19.37
N ASP A 26 -25.00 -20.24 20.59
CA ASP A 26 -24.36 -21.26 21.44
C ASP A 26 -25.24 -22.48 21.71
N LYS A 27 -26.58 -22.29 21.74
CA LYS A 27 -27.53 -23.37 21.96
C LYS A 27 -27.61 -24.34 20.78
N LYS A 28 -27.59 -23.84 19.53
CA LYS A 28 -27.60 -24.75 18.37
C LYS A 28 -26.25 -25.42 18.23
N ILE A 29 -25.12 -24.71 18.44
CA ILE A 29 -23.78 -25.35 18.43
C ILE A 29 -23.72 -26.49 19.46
N LYS A 30 -24.21 -26.27 20.68
CA LYS A 30 -24.29 -27.34 21.69
C LYS A 30 -25.12 -28.55 21.23
N SER A 31 -26.13 -28.36 20.40
CA SER A 31 -26.93 -29.45 19.83
C SER A 31 -26.22 -30.11 18.64
N ILE A 32 -25.53 -29.32 17.83
CA ILE A 32 -24.73 -29.77 16.68
C ILE A 32 -23.60 -30.69 17.15
N VAL A 33 -22.79 -30.28 18.14
CA VAL A 33 -21.66 -31.10 18.62
C VAL A 33 -22.12 -32.46 19.17
N LYS A 34 -23.33 -32.52 19.77
CA LYS A 34 -23.92 -33.77 20.26
C LYS A 34 -24.40 -34.68 19.14
N THR A 35 -24.81 -34.08 18.02
CA THR A 35 -25.34 -34.80 16.86
C THR A 35 -24.20 -35.35 15.99
N PHE A 36 -23.09 -34.60 15.90
CA PHE A 36 -21.94 -34.90 15.07
C PHE A 36 -20.66 -34.99 15.91
N PRO A 37 -20.43 -36.06 16.68
CA PRO A 37 -19.33 -36.10 17.65
C PRO A 37 -17.92 -36.26 17.03
N ASN A 38 -17.81 -36.59 15.74
CA ASN A 38 -16.55 -36.98 15.10
C ASN A 38 -16.02 -35.96 14.08
N ILE A 39 -16.29 -34.67 14.29
CA ILE A 39 -15.88 -33.62 13.36
C ILE A 39 -14.36 -33.43 13.36
N ILE A 40 -13.81 -33.37 12.16
CA ILE A 40 -12.41 -33.10 11.82
C ILE A 40 -12.30 -31.75 11.11
N HIS A 41 -13.32 -31.38 10.33
CA HIS A 41 -13.41 -30.13 9.59
C HIS A 41 -14.69 -29.38 9.98
N LEU A 42 -14.52 -28.20 10.57
CA LEU A 42 -15.62 -27.34 11.01
C LEU A 42 -15.51 -25.96 10.37
N ASP A 43 -16.42 -25.63 9.46
CA ASP A 43 -16.46 -24.32 8.82
C ASP A 43 -17.68 -23.51 9.27
N PHE A 44 -17.45 -22.39 9.95
CA PHE A 44 -18.47 -21.41 10.35
C PHE A 44 -18.29 -20.06 9.66
N LYS A 45 -17.72 -20.01 8.45
CA LYS A 45 -17.49 -18.78 7.70
C LYS A 45 -18.77 -17.95 7.57
N ASP A 46 -18.68 -16.67 7.95
CA ASP A 46 -19.78 -15.70 7.84
C ASP A 46 -21.05 -16.14 8.62
N SER A 47 -20.86 -16.94 9.67
CA SER A 47 -21.90 -17.30 10.62
C SER A 47 -21.69 -16.54 11.91
N ILE A 48 -22.77 -16.00 12.48
CA ILE A 48 -22.70 -15.17 13.69
C ILE A 48 -23.69 -15.64 14.76
N GLY A 49 -23.57 -15.01 15.94
CA GLY A 49 -24.44 -15.24 17.09
C GLY A 49 -23.90 -16.26 18.09
N PHE A 50 -22.70 -16.79 17.89
CA PHE A 50 -22.00 -17.65 18.85
C PHE A 50 -20.81 -16.93 19.50
N SER A 51 -20.37 -17.44 20.65
CA SER A 51 -19.33 -16.85 21.49
C SER A 51 -18.32 -17.89 21.98
N ASP A 52 -17.40 -17.49 22.88
CA ASP A 52 -16.46 -18.38 23.56
C ASP A 52 -17.14 -19.63 24.17
N LYS A 53 -18.41 -19.52 24.59
CA LYS A 53 -19.19 -20.66 25.10
C LYS A 53 -19.27 -21.80 24.09
N SER A 54 -19.43 -21.47 22.82
CA SER A 54 -19.41 -22.46 21.73
C SER A 54 -18.04 -23.09 21.56
N LEU A 55 -16.98 -22.28 21.64
CA LEU A 55 -15.61 -22.78 21.50
C LEU A 55 -15.22 -23.71 22.64
N PHE A 56 -15.63 -23.43 23.89
CA PHE A 56 -15.41 -24.36 25.01
C PHE A 56 -16.13 -25.69 24.78
N VAL A 57 -17.38 -25.64 24.34
CA VAL A 57 -18.16 -26.85 24.05
C VAL A 57 -17.53 -27.65 22.90
N ILE A 58 -17.04 -26.98 21.86
CA ILE A 58 -16.32 -27.63 20.75
C ILE A 58 -15.06 -28.32 21.28
N ALA A 59 -14.21 -27.57 22.01
CA ALA A 59 -12.96 -28.04 22.62
C ALA A 59 -13.15 -29.31 23.47
N GLU A 60 -14.27 -29.41 24.20
CA GLU A 60 -14.61 -30.57 25.02
C GLU A 60 -15.21 -31.74 24.24
N SER A 61 -15.75 -31.50 23.04
CA SER A 61 -16.56 -32.49 22.30
C SER A 61 -15.78 -33.24 21.22
N TYR A 62 -14.97 -32.54 20.44
CA TYR A 62 -14.23 -33.16 19.33
C TYR A 62 -12.83 -33.53 19.78
N SER A 63 -12.29 -34.63 19.25
CA SER A 63 -10.97 -35.17 19.63
C SER A 63 -9.89 -35.01 18.55
N ASN A 64 -10.28 -34.75 17.29
CA ASN A 64 -9.38 -34.75 16.13
C ASN A 64 -9.69 -33.61 15.15
N LEU A 65 -10.07 -32.43 15.67
CA LEU A 65 -10.30 -31.28 14.81
C LEU A 65 -8.98 -30.84 14.15
N ARG A 66 -8.98 -30.74 12.83
CA ARG A 66 -7.82 -30.34 12.01
C ARG A 66 -8.07 -29.06 11.21
N TYR A 67 -9.34 -28.73 10.95
CA TYR A 67 -9.72 -27.53 10.24
C TYR A 67 -10.81 -26.80 11.03
N ILE A 68 -10.57 -25.52 11.32
CA ILE A 68 -11.60 -24.65 11.91
C ILE A 68 -11.60 -23.27 11.24
N ASN A 69 -12.77 -22.85 10.78
CA ASN A 69 -13.00 -21.52 10.21
C ASN A 69 -13.95 -20.73 11.12
N LEU A 70 -13.43 -19.66 11.71
CA LEU A 70 -14.10 -18.77 12.67
C LEU A 70 -14.18 -17.34 12.13
N TRP A 71 -14.20 -17.16 10.80
CA TRP A 71 -14.30 -15.84 10.17
C TRP A 71 -15.46 -15.03 10.77
N ASP A 72 -15.16 -13.79 11.17
CA ASP A 72 -16.07 -12.81 11.81
C ASP A 72 -16.81 -13.33 13.06
N ALA A 73 -16.23 -14.30 13.76
CA ALA A 73 -16.80 -14.82 15.00
C ALA A 73 -16.67 -13.80 16.16
N GLN A 74 -17.72 -13.71 16.98
CA GLN A 74 -17.75 -12.86 18.19
C GLN A 74 -17.09 -13.54 19.39
N ILE A 75 -15.80 -13.86 19.24
CA ILE A 75 -14.98 -14.61 20.21
C ILE A 75 -13.83 -13.77 20.76
N THR A 76 -13.29 -14.17 21.89
CA THR A 76 -12.10 -13.55 22.52
C THR A 76 -10.91 -14.51 22.53
N ASP A 77 -9.75 -14.00 22.96
CA ASP A 77 -8.56 -14.81 23.22
C ASP A 77 -8.89 -16.07 24.06
N LYS A 78 -9.78 -15.98 25.06
CA LYS A 78 -10.12 -17.12 25.94
C LYS A 78 -10.76 -18.28 25.20
N GLY A 79 -11.71 -17.98 24.32
CA GLY A 79 -12.36 -18.99 23.49
C GLY A 79 -11.37 -19.62 22.52
N LEU A 80 -10.53 -18.80 21.88
CA LEU A 80 -9.51 -19.29 20.96
C LEU A 80 -8.47 -20.17 21.66
N TYR A 81 -8.04 -19.82 22.88
CA TYR A 81 -7.12 -20.62 23.69
C TYR A 81 -7.65 -22.03 23.93
N ALA A 82 -8.95 -22.18 24.20
CA ALA A 82 -9.56 -23.48 24.39
C ALA A 82 -9.44 -24.36 23.14
N ILE A 83 -9.62 -23.79 21.95
CA ILE A 83 -9.45 -24.50 20.68
C ILE A 83 -8.00 -24.90 20.47
N VAL A 84 -7.07 -23.94 20.49
CA VAL A 84 -5.67 -24.20 20.09
C VAL A 84 -4.91 -25.07 21.09
N ARG A 85 -5.32 -25.08 22.37
CA ARG A 85 -4.77 -26.00 23.39
C ARG A 85 -5.35 -27.41 23.30
N SER A 86 -6.53 -27.57 22.72
CA SER A 86 -7.17 -28.89 22.59
C SER A 86 -6.75 -29.61 21.30
N TYR A 87 -6.37 -28.85 20.27
CA TYR A 87 -6.14 -29.38 18.92
C TYR A 87 -4.72 -29.12 18.42
N TYR A 88 -3.75 -29.87 18.93
CA TYR A 88 -2.34 -29.75 18.56
C TYR A 88 -2.02 -30.13 17.10
N LYS A 89 -2.90 -30.91 16.45
CA LYS A 89 -2.81 -31.30 15.03
C LYS A 89 -3.61 -30.38 14.10
N LEU A 90 -3.92 -29.16 14.53
CA LEU A 90 -4.67 -28.22 13.71
C LEU A 90 -3.83 -27.80 12.50
N GLU A 91 -4.41 -27.92 11.31
CA GLU A 91 -3.76 -27.65 10.01
C GLU A 91 -4.30 -26.39 9.34
N TYR A 92 -5.55 -26.04 9.63
CA TYR A 92 -6.18 -24.83 9.10
C TYR A 92 -6.87 -24.06 10.22
N LEU A 93 -6.57 -22.77 10.30
CA LEU A 93 -7.22 -21.83 11.20
C LEU A 93 -7.53 -20.53 10.45
N ASN A 94 -8.79 -20.11 10.51
CA ASN A 94 -9.18 -18.78 10.03
C ASN A 94 -9.87 -18.02 11.17
N ILE A 95 -9.28 -16.89 11.58
CA ILE A 95 -9.80 -15.96 12.60
C ILE A 95 -9.92 -14.54 12.03
N SER A 96 -9.99 -14.42 10.71
CA SER A 96 -10.12 -13.13 10.04
C SER A 96 -11.37 -12.41 10.53
N TYR A 97 -11.31 -11.08 10.66
CA TYR A 97 -12.39 -10.22 11.14
C TYR A 97 -12.82 -10.44 12.60
N CYS A 98 -12.16 -11.33 13.37
CA CYS A 98 -12.41 -11.49 14.80
C CYS A 98 -11.87 -10.31 15.62
N ARG A 99 -12.69 -9.29 15.83
CA ARG A 99 -12.29 -7.99 16.41
C ARG A 99 -11.85 -8.01 17.88
N ASN A 100 -12.21 -9.05 18.63
CA ASN A 100 -11.95 -9.14 20.09
C ASN A 100 -10.78 -10.08 20.44
N ILE A 101 -9.94 -10.42 19.45
CA ILE A 101 -8.70 -11.18 19.63
C ILE A 101 -7.52 -10.20 19.74
N SER A 102 -6.45 -10.59 20.42
CA SER A 102 -5.20 -9.85 20.53
C SER A 102 -3.99 -10.66 20.09
N ASN A 103 -2.81 -10.03 20.03
CA ASN A 103 -1.56 -10.74 19.68
C ASN A 103 -1.17 -11.86 20.65
N LYS A 104 -1.74 -11.90 21.85
CA LYS A 104 -1.54 -13.00 22.80
C LYS A 104 -1.97 -14.33 22.19
N SER A 105 -3.01 -14.33 21.36
CA SER A 105 -3.46 -15.51 20.62
C SER A 105 -2.44 -16.04 19.62
N LEU A 106 -1.64 -15.19 18.97
CA LEU A 106 -0.54 -15.66 18.10
C LEU A 106 0.51 -16.45 18.88
N PHE A 107 0.85 -16.01 20.10
CA PHE A 107 1.78 -16.74 20.95
C PHE A 107 1.23 -18.09 21.39
N GLU A 108 -0.06 -18.14 21.72
CA GLU A 108 -0.73 -19.38 22.11
C GLU A 108 -0.84 -20.36 20.93
N ILE A 109 -1.20 -19.88 19.73
CA ILE A 109 -1.23 -20.69 18.51
C ILE A 109 0.15 -21.28 18.22
N ALA A 110 1.18 -20.44 18.19
CA ALA A 110 2.55 -20.85 17.92
C ALA A 110 3.09 -21.88 18.94
N GLY A 111 2.61 -21.83 20.19
CA GLY A 111 3.02 -22.75 21.24
C GLY A 111 2.34 -24.12 21.22
N ASN A 112 1.24 -24.29 20.45
CA ASN A 112 0.45 -25.52 20.48
C ASN A 112 0.19 -26.13 19.09
N CYS A 113 0.06 -25.33 18.03
CA CYS A 113 -0.38 -25.75 16.69
C CYS A 113 0.80 -25.83 15.70
N HIS A 114 1.72 -26.77 15.91
CA HIS A 114 2.93 -26.92 15.08
C HIS A 114 2.66 -27.52 13.68
N ASP A 115 1.52 -28.21 13.52
CA ASP A 115 1.10 -28.81 12.25
C ASP A 115 0.34 -27.82 11.35
N LEU A 116 0.21 -26.56 11.76
CA LEU A 116 -0.54 -25.54 11.03
C LEU A 116 0.05 -25.31 9.63
N GLN A 117 -0.80 -25.43 8.61
CA GLN A 117 -0.46 -25.32 7.20
C GLN A 117 -1.05 -24.05 6.58
N GLU A 118 -2.24 -23.64 7.01
CA GLU A 118 -2.89 -22.43 6.55
C GLU A 118 -3.41 -21.61 7.72
N PHE A 119 -3.07 -20.32 7.72
CA PHE A 119 -3.48 -19.40 8.77
C PHE A 119 -3.90 -18.05 8.21
N TYR A 120 -5.14 -17.67 8.51
CA TYR A 120 -5.77 -16.45 8.01
C TYR A 120 -6.25 -15.61 9.19
N PHE A 121 -5.82 -14.35 9.24
CA PHE A 121 -6.24 -13.40 10.26
C PHE A 121 -6.30 -11.97 9.70
N ALA A 122 -7.00 -11.81 8.59
CA ALA A 122 -7.25 -10.50 7.98
C ALA A 122 -7.97 -9.54 8.94
N GLU A 123 -7.75 -8.23 8.75
CA GLU A 123 -8.26 -7.12 9.56
C GLU A 123 -7.84 -7.19 11.04
N ALA A 124 -6.70 -7.83 11.34
CA ALA A 124 -6.12 -7.84 12.68
C ALA A 124 -5.40 -6.51 12.96
N CYS A 125 -5.84 -5.75 13.96
CA CYS A 125 -5.25 -4.45 14.30
C CYS A 125 -4.18 -4.49 15.42
N TRP A 126 -3.67 -5.68 15.73
CA TRP A 126 -2.88 -5.97 16.94
C TRP A 126 -1.56 -6.68 16.64
N ILE A 127 -1.14 -6.79 15.37
CA ILE A 127 0.04 -7.55 14.97
C ILE A 127 1.33 -6.86 15.47
N THR A 128 2.34 -7.65 15.89
CA THR A 128 3.70 -7.16 16.18
C THR A 128 4.78 -8.03 15.52
N ASP A 129 5.99 -7.49 15.38
CA ASP A 129 7.18 -8.23 14.89
C ASP A 129 7.34 -9.58 15.58
N ARG A 130 7.25 -9.54 16.92
CA ARG A 130 7.51 -10.68 17.77
C ARG A 130 6.44 -11.75 17.58
N SER A 131 5.18 -11.36 17.43
CA SER A 131 4.10 -12.31 17.26
C SER A 131 4.15 -13.02 15.90
N ILE A 132 4.44 -12.28 14.81
CA ILE A 132 4.62 -12.88 13.47
C ILE A 132 5.85 -13.77 13.46
N SER A 133 6.96 -13.30 14.02
CA SER A 133 8.20 -14.09 14.11
C SER A 133 7.99 -15.37 14.89
N TYR A 134 7.18 -15.35 15.93
CA TYR A 134 6.91 -16.56 16.71
C TYR A 134 6.06 -17.57 15.94
N ILE A 135 5.06 -17.12 15.17
CA ILE A 135 4.30 -18.02 14.27
C ILE A 135 5.21 -18.65 13.22
N LEU A 136 5.97 -17.83 12.48
CA LEU A 136 6.82 -18.30 11.38
C LEU A 136 7.95 -19.23 11.85
N ASN A 137 8.44 -19.07 13.08
CA ASN A 137 9.47 -19.95 13.64
C ASN A 137 8.93 -21.23 14.28
N SER A 138 7.66 -21.27 14.67
CA SER A 138 7.07 -22.41 15.38
C SER A 138 6.17 -23.29 14.51
N CYS A 139 5.49 -22.72 13.51
CA CYS A 139 4.61 -23.43 12.58
C CYS A 139 5.38 -23.76 11.29
N LEU A 140 6.28 -24.73 11.34
CA LEU A 140 7.22 -25.03 10.24
C LEU A 140 6.52 -25.60 8.99
N ASN A 141 5.31 -26.13 9.16
CA ASN A 141 4.48 -26.66 8.07
C ASN A 141 3.63 -25.57 7.39
N LEU A 142 3.72 -24.32 7.83
CA LEU A 142 2.91 -23.22 7.31
C LEU A 142 3.26 -22.95 5.85
N ARG A 143 2.25 -23.09 4.99
CA ARG A 143 2.33 -22.88 3.53
C ARG A 143 1.54 -21.65 3.09
N LYS A 144 0.44 -21.33 3.78
CA LYS A 144 -0.40 -20.18 3.45
C LYS A 144 -0.56 -19.26 4.65
N LEU A 145 -0.25 -18.00 4.44
CA LEU A 145 -0.41 -16.95 5.44
C LEU A 145 -1.11 -15.74 4.81
N ASP A 146 -2.21 -15.33 5.42
CA ASP A 146 -3.02 -14.19 4.99
C ASP A 146 -3.25 -13.25 6.18
N ILE A 147 -2.83 -11.99 5.99
CA ILE A 147 -2.99 -10.92 6.98
C ILE A 147 -3.61 -9.67 6.34
N VAL A 148 -4.42 -9.82 5.30
CA VAL A 148 -5.02 -8.72 4.52
C VAL A 148 -5.62 -7.61 5.41
N PHE A 149 -5.39 -6.34 5.06
CA PHE A 149 -5.84 -5.13 5.76
C PHE A 149 -5.44 -5.04 7.24
N SER A 150 -4.51 -5.87 7.70
CA SER A 150 -4.09 -5.87 9.10
C SER A 150 -3.22 -4.67 9.44
N ARG A 151 -3.26 -4.26 10.70
CA ARG A 151 -2.49 -3.15 11.28
C ARG A 151 -1.69 -3.65 12.48
N GLY A 152 -0.55 -3.02 12.73
CA GLY A 152 0.38 -3.49 13.75
C GLY A 152 1.57 -2.57 13.96
N ASP A 153 2.30 -2.80 15.04
CA ASP A 153 3.55 -2.12 15.35
C ASP A 153 4.72 -3.05 14.99
N ILE A 154 5.24 -2.85 13.77
CA ILE A 154 6.26 -3.69 13.15
C ILE A 154 7.48 -2.81 12.87
N LYS A 155 8.59 -3.09 13.55
CA LYS A 155 9.79 -2.26 13.62
C LYS A 155 11.07 -3.04 13.32
N ASP A 156 11.12 -4.34 13.61
CA ASP A 156 12.31 -5.19 13.49
C ASP A 156 11.97 -6.63 13.06
N ALA A 157 12.45 -7.04 11.87
CA ALA A 157 12.33 -8.42 11.37
C ALA A 157 13.63 -9.24 11.51
N SER A 158 14.63 -8.77 12.24
CA SER A 158 15.95 -9.42 12.36
C SER A 158 15.87 -10.89 12.80
N THR A 159 14.87 -11.21 13.63
CA THR A 159 14.64 -12.58 14.12
C THR A 159 14.12 -13.55 13.04
N LEU A 160 13.55 -13.04 11.94
CA LEU A 160 13.07 -13.84 10.81
C LEU A 160 14.19 -14.29 9.86
N MET A 161 15.27 -13.51 9.77
CA MET A 161 16.34 -13.73 8.77
C MET A 161 17.14 -15.04 8.95
N ARG A 162 16.87 -15.84 9.99
CA ARG A 162 17.66 -17.02 10.36
C ARG A 162 17.10 -18.34 9.83
N ARG A 163 15.91 -18.36 9.23
CA ARG A 163 15.25 -19.62 8.81
C ARG A 163 14.54 -19.45 7.47
N CYS A 164 14.54 -20.51 6.67
CA CYS A 164 13.70 -20.57 5.47
C CYS A 164 12.27 -20.97 5.87
N PHE A 165 11.28 -20.37 5.24
CA PHE A 165 9.87 -20.69 5.44
C PHE A 165 9.37 -21.55 4.28
N ASN A 166 8.47 -22.50 4.56
CA ASN A 166 7.84 -23.33 3.53
C ASN A 166 6.59 -22.68 2.94
N ILE A 167 6.58 -21.34 2.89
CA ILE A 167 5.43 -20.57 2.45
C ILE A 167 5.33 -20.61 0.92
N GLU A 168 4.13 -20.93 0.46
CA GLU A 168 3.73 -21.04 -0.95
C GLU A 168 2.75 -19.93 -1.34
N TYR A 169 1.93 -19.43 -0.40
CA TYR A 169 0.93 -18.39 -0.60
C TYR A 169 1.07 -17.29 0.46
N LEU A 170 1.18 -16.04 0.01
CA LEU A 170 1.16 -14.84 0.84
C LEU A 170 0.18 -13.82 0.30
N ASP A 171 -0.71 -13.34 1.18
CA ASP A 171 -1.56 -12.19 0.91
C ASP A 171 -1.42 -11.14 2.00
N PHE A 172 -0.72 -10.06 1.64
CA PHE A 172 -0.48 -8.88 2.46
C PHE A 172 -1.17 -7.65 1.88
N SER A 173 -2.28 -7.79 1.16
CA SER A 173 -3.01 -6.63 0.61
C SER A 173 -3.37 -5.62 1.68
N GLY A 174 -3.06 -4.33 1.47
CA GLY A 174 -3.52 -3.22 2.30
C GLY A 174 -3.06 -3.27 3.76
N VAL A 175 -1.98 -3.98 4.04
CA VAL A 175 -1.49 -4.17 5.40
C VAL A 175 -0.73 -2.92 5.84
N MET A 176 -1.45 -2.05 6.55
CA MET A 176 -0.86 -0.85 7.16
C MET A 176 0.18 -1.18 8.24
N ALA A 177 0.21 -2.43 8.73
CA ALA A 177 1.27 -2.91 9.63
C ALA A 177 2.66 -2.90 8.97
N LEU A 178 2.74 -2.83 7.63
CA LEU A 178 3.98 -2.94 6.86
C LEU A 178 4.53 -1.57 6.45
N GLN A 179 4.40 -0.55 7.31
CA GLN A 179 5.06 0.75 7.10
C GLN A 179 6.59 0.66 7.01
N ASN A 180 7.16 -0.49 7.38
CA ASN A 180 8.56 -0.83 7.20
C ASN A 180 8.66 -2.09 6.34
N ASP A 181 9.11 -1.93 5.09
CA ASP A 181 9.29 -2.98 4.08
C ASP A 181 10.04 -4.23 4.60
N VAL A 182 10.82 -4.05 5.67
CA VAL A 182 11.67 -5.04 6.35
C VAL A 182 10.96 -6.37 6.62
N LEU A 183 9.70 -6.38 7.09
CA LEU A 183 8.99 -7.64 7.35
C LEU A 183 8.62 -8.38 6.06
N ILE A 184 8.09 -7.66 5.07
CA ILE A 184 7.72 -8.23 3.77
C ILE A 184 8.97 -8.81 3.09
N ILE A 185 10.05 -8.04 3.08
CA ILE A 185 11.34 -8.43 2.52
C ILE A 185 11.86 -9.70 3.18
N ALA A 186 11.83 -9.75 4.52
CA ALA A 186 12.27 -10.93 5.26
C ALA A 186 11.47 -12.16 4.82
N ILE A 187 10.13 -12.11 4.94
CA ILE A 187 9.28 -13.25 4.60
C ILE A 187 9.50 -13.70 3.15
N ILE A 188 9.56 -12.78 2.19
CA ILE A 188 9.79 -13.11 0.77
C ILE A 188 11.16 -13.75 0.57
N LYS A 189 12.24 -13.14 1.09
CA LYS A 189 13.61 -13.67 0.94
C LYS A 189 13.79 -15.04 1.59
N GLN A 190 13.03 -15.34 2.65
CA GLN A 190 13.07 -16.62 3.34
C GLN A 190 12.12 -17.68 2.74
N SER A 191 11.16 -17.29 1.89
CA SER A 191 10.14 -18.20 1.32
C SER A 191 10.54 -18.74 -0.05
N LEU A 192 11.39 -19.78 -0.06
CA LEU A 192 12.00 -20.34 -1.29
C LEU A 192 11.03 -21.12 -2.20
N ASN A 193 9.80 -21.34 -1.75
CA ASN A 193 8.74 -22.05 -2.48
C ASN A 193 7.52 -21.15 -2.76
N LEU A 194 7.68 -19.82 -2.67
CA LEU A 194 6.60 -18.87 -2.89
C LEU A 194 6.07 -18.96 -4.34
N ARG A 195 4.77 -19.22 -4.49
CA ARG A 195 4.07 -19.36 -5.78
C ARG A 195 3.01 -18.29 -5.99
N TYR A 196 2.38 -17.82 -4.91
CA TYR A 196 1.41 -16.73 -4.94
C TYR A 196 1.84 -15.62 -3.99
N LEU A 197 1.97 -14.40 -4.51
CA LEU A 197 2.19 -13.19 -3.72
C LEU A 197 1.19 -12.10 -4.12
N GLU A 198 0.52 -11.57 -3.12
CA GLU A 198 -0.37 -10.43 -3.23
C GLU A 198 0.05 -9.35 -2.22
N ILE A 199 0.37 -8.16 -2.72
CA ILE A 199 0.83 -7.01 -1.92
C ILE A 199 0.16 -5.70 -2.37
N SER A 200 -1.00 -5.80 -3.03
CA SER A 200 -1.84 -4.68 -3.46
C SER A 200 -2.15 -3.71 -2.33
N HIS A 201 -2.46 -2.45 -2.64
CA HIS A 201 -2.86 -1.43 -1.67
C HIS A 201 -1.81 -1.11 -0.56
N ASN A 202 -0.54 -1.47 -0.77
CA ASN A 202 0.57 -1.08 0.12
C ASN A 202 1.43 0.04 -0.51
N ASN A 203 2.13 0.79 0.35
CA ASN A 203 3.20 1.68 -0.09
C ASN A 203 4.52 0.89 -0.14
N ILE A 204 4.99 0.56 -1.34
CA ILE A 204 6.10 -0.39 -1.55
C ILE A 204 7.35 0.39 -1.95
N GLY A 205 8.43 0.25 -1.18
CA GLY A 205 9.75 0.76 -1.55
C GLY A 205 10.54 -0.19 -2.46
N ASP A 206 11.63 0.32 -3.04
CA ASP A 206 12.51 -0.42 -3.95
C ASP A 206 13.07 -1.72 -3.37
N GLU A 207 13.30 -1.77 -2.07
CA GLU A 207 13.88 -2.94 -1.42
C GLU A 207 12.97 -4.18 -1.51
N ILE A 208 11.64 -4.00 -1.52
CA ILE A 208 10.70 -5.09 -1.80
C ILE A 208 10.86 -5.53 -3.25
N ILE A 209 10.86 -4.61 -4.21
CA ILE A 209 11.01 -4.93 -5.64
C ILE A 209 12.34 -5.64 -5.92
N GLU A 210 13.43 -5.23 -5.28
CA GLU A 210 14.70 -5.93 -5.33
C GLU A 210 14.57 -7.33 -4.72
N ALA A 211 13.97 -7.46 -3.53
CA ALA A 211 13.73 -8.76 -2.90
C ALA A 211 12.89 -9.68 -3.81
N LEU A 212 11.94 -9.10 -4.55
CA LEU A 212 11.18 -9.78 -5.58
C LEU A 212 12.13 -10.26 -6.68
N ALA A 213 12.88 -9.37 -7.32
CA ALA A 213 13.79 -9.74 -8.41
C ALA A 213 14.74 -10.91 -8.07
N TYR A 214 15.19 -11.04 -6.82
CA TYR A 214 16.07 -12.12 -6.35
C TYR A 214 15.39 -13.48 -6.08
N THR A 215 14.08 -13.53 -5.83
CA THR A 215 13.39 -14.75 -5.35
C THR A 215 12.55 -15.48 -6.41
N TYR A 216 12.50 -14.98 -7.65
CA TYR A 216 11.31 -15.10 -8.53
C TYR A 216 11.31 -16.19 -9.60
N HIS A 217 12.06 -17.27 -9.44
CA HIS A 217 12.05 -18.35 -10.44
C HIS A 217 10.87 -19.33 -10.32
N LYS A 218 10.08 -19.27 -9.23
CA LYS A 218 8.91 -20.17 -8.99
C LYS A 218 7.58 -19.44 -8.82
N LEU A 219 7.56 -18.11 -8.85
CA LEU A 219 6.33 -17.37 -8.61
C LEU A 219 5.40 -17.51 -9.82
N GLU A 220 4.17 -17.97 -9.56
CA GLU A 220 3.13 -18.21 -10.57
C GLU A 220 2.13 -17.06 -10.63
N HIS A 221 1.90 -16.40 -9.49
CA HIS A 221 0.94 -15.32 -9.34
C HIS A 221 1.55 -14.17 -8.53
N LEU A 222 1.52 -12.98 -9.12
CA LEU A 222 1.92 -11.72 -8.50
C LEU A 222 0.83 -10.68 -8.73
N LYS A 223 0.34 -10.07 -7.66
CA LYS A 223 -0.62 -8.96 -7.72
C LYS A 223 -0.09 -7.75 -6.94
N LEU A 224 -0.17 -6.59 -7.59
CA LEU A 224 0.45 -5.32 -7.18
C LEU A 224 -0.51 -4.13 -7.40
N ASP A 225 -1.81 -4.39 -7.42
CA ASP A 225 -2.80 -3.38 -7.74
C ASP A 225 -2.80 -2.27 -6.68
N SER A 226 -2.92 -1.01 -7.10
CA SER A 226 -2.95 0.14 -6.18
C SER A 226 -1.73 0.26 -5.25
N CYS A 227 -0.55 -0.27 -5.65
CA CYS A 227 0.71 0.00 -4.97
C CYS A 227 1.31 1.35 -5.42
N SER A 228 1.95 2.10 -4.51
CA SER A 228 2.73 3.29 -4.87
C SER A 228 4.20 2.91 -5.15
N PHE A 229 4.58 2.85 -6.43
CA PHE A 229 5.94 2.50 -6.90
C PHE A 229 6.88 3.72 -6.89
N LEU A 230 7.51 3.99 -5.75
CA LEU A 230 8.51 5.07 -5.63
C LEU A 230 9.92 4.47 -5.75
N ILE A 231 10.66 4.80 -6.81
CA ILE A 231 12.03 4.31 -7.02
C ILE A 231 12.98 4.99 -6.03
N ARG A 232 13.17 6.30 -6.19
CA ARG A 232 13.98 7.07 -5.24
C ARG A 232 13.57 8.50 -5.18
N SER A 233 13.80 9.15 -4.04
CA SER A 233 13.65 10.59 -3.92
C SER A 233 14.72 11.29 -4.76
N ILE A 234 14.28 12.04 -5.76
CA ILE A 234 15.14 12.84 -6.66
C ILE A 234 15.08 14.33 -6.34
N GLY A 235 14.19 14.76 -5.45
CA GLY A 235 14.10 16.15 -5.07
C GLY A 235 13.17 16.40 -3.88
N VAL A 236 13.63 17.22 -2.94
CA VAL A 236 12.87 17.58 -1.73
C VAL A 236 12.59 19.08 -1.78
N GLY A 237 11.38 19.43 -2.21
CA GLY A 237 10.91 20.82 -2.31
C GLY A 237 10.22 21.28 -1.03
N ARG A 238 9.74 22.54 -1.01
CA ARG A 238 8.94 23.06 0.11
C ARG A 238 7.58 22.36 0.22
N THR A 239 6.92 22.14 -0.92
CA THR A 239 5.54 21.65 -0.99
C THR A 239 5.43 20.14 -1.17
N ALA A 240 6.50 19.51 -1.66
CA ALA A 240 6.46 18.12 -2.11
C ALA A 240 7.81 17.43 -1.97
N VAL A 241 7.78 16.10 -1.92
CA VAL A 241 8.91 15.25 -2.30
C VAL A 241 8.66 14.76 -3.71
N VAL A 242 9.69 14.73 -4.54
CA VAL A 242 9.65 14.24 -5.92
C VAL A 242 10.44 12.95 -5.96
N TYR A 243 9.80 11.90 -6.44
CA TYR A 243 10.37 10.58 -6.64
C TYR A 243 10.51 10.30 -8.14
N GLU A 244 11.52 9.52 -8.48
CA GLU A 244 11.58 8.77 -9.73
C GLU A 244 10.64 7.57 -9.62
N GLY A 245 9.98 7.19 -10.71
CA GLY A 245 9.04 6.06 -10.75
C GLY A 245 8.93 5.49 -12.15
N ILE A 246 8.28 4.33 -12.28
CA ILE A 246 7.88 3.74 -13.56
C ILE A 246 6.36 3.71 -13.62
N TYR A 247 5.80 4.20 -14.73
CA TYR A 247 4.36 4.15 -15.00
C TYR A 247 4.12 3.80 -16.47
N ASN A 248 3.35 2.75 -16.74
CA ASN A 248 3.11 2.20 -18.08
C ASN A 248 4.42 2.01 -18.87
N SER A 249 5.42 1.38 -18.23
CA SER A 249 6.75 1.13 -18.80
C SER A 249 7.57 2.37 -19.17
N ASN A 250 7.18 3.56 -18.71
CA ASN A 250 7.91 4.82 -18.91
C ASN A 250 8.47 5.35 -17.59
N GLU A 251 9.67 5.93 -17.63
CA GLU A 251 10.23 6.68 -16.52
C GLU A 251 9.44 7.98 -16.27
N VAL A 252 9.03 8.19 -15.02
CA VAL A 252 8.18 9.31 -14.60
C VAL A 252 8.71 9.98 -13.33
N ALA A 253 8.27 11.21 -13.11
CA ALA A 253 8.47 11.92 -11.85
C ALA A 253 7.16 11.92 -11.04
N ILE A 254 7.18 11.38 -9.83
CA ILE A 254 6.02 11.31 -8.93
C ILE A 254 6.20 12.37 -7.84
N LYS A 255 5.37 13.41 -7.86
CA LYS A 255 5.41 14.51 -6.88
C LYS A 255 4.37 14.23 -5.80
N VAL A 256 4.83 13.87 -4.60
CA VAL A 256 4.01 13.52 -3.42
C VAL A 256 3.92 14.72 -2.47
N LEU A 257 2.72 15.01 -1.98
CA LEU A 257 2.46 16.11 -1.05
C LEU A 257 3.21 15.89 0.26
N LYS A 258 3.86 16.94 0.79
CA LYS A 258 4.54 16.85 2.09
C LYS A 258 3.64 17.10 3.29
N ASP A 259 2.69 18.01 3.10
CA ASP A 259 1.89 18.60 4.17
C ASP A 259 0.58 19.12 3.57
N ALA A 260 -0.53 18.82 4.24
CA ALA A 260 -1.88 19.22 3.85
C ALA A 260 -2.03 20.73 3.64
N GLN A 261 -1.24 21.55 4.34
CA GLN A 261 -1.24 23.01 4.15
C GLN A 261 -0.89 23.44 2.70
N PHE A 262 -0.23 22.56 1.93
CA PHE A 262 0.13 22.83 0.53
C PHE A 262 -0.82 22.17 -0.50
N LEU A 263 -1.90 21.53 -0.06
CA LEU A 263 -2.87 20.86 -0.94
C LEU A 263 -3.41 21.81 -2.03
N GLN A 264 -3.72 23.05 -1.66
CA GLN A 264 -4.21 24.07 -2.61
C GLN A 264 -3.18 24.39 -3.70
N CYS A 265 -1.88 24.38 -3.39
CA CYS A 265 -0.82 24.57 -4.39
C CYS A 265 -0.70 23.38 -5.35
N PHE A 266 -1.09 22.19 -4.89
CA PHE A 266 -1.13 20.95 -5.67
C PHE A 266 -2.32 20.92 -6.62
N GLN A 267 -3.51 21.28 -6.15
CA GLN A 267 -4.71 21.44 -6.96
C GLN A 267 -4.50 22.50 -8.06
N LEU A 268 -4.00 23.69 -7.69
CA LEU A 268 -3.72 24.75 -8.64
C LEU A 268 -2.72 24.33 -9.73
N LYS A 269 -1.71 23.52 -9.37
CA LYS A 269 -0.76 22.97 -10.34
C LYS A 269 -1.48 22.12 -11.38
N VAL A 270 -2.35 21.21 -10.95
CA VAL A 270 -3.12 20.34 -11.85
C VAL A 270 -4.02 21.19 -12.76
N ASP A 271 -4.78 22.12 -12.19
CA ASP A 271 -5.69 23.00 -12.96
C ASP A 271 -4.97 23.80 -14.06
N VAL A 272 -3.80 24.35 -13.73
CA VAL A 272 -3.00 25.13 -14.69
C VAL A 272 -2.41 24.22 -15.74
N MET A 273 -1.80 23.11 -15.36
CA MET A 273 -1.15 22.21 -16.31
C MET A 273 -2.15 21.53 -17.25
N GLN A 274 -3.36 21.19 -16.78
CA GLN A 274 -4.44 20.69 -17.64
C GLN A 274 -4.85 21.74 -18.69
N LYS A 275 -4.93 23.02 -18.32
CA LYS A 275 -5.19 24.10 -19.30
C LYS A 275 -4.05 24.24 -20.30
N LEU A 276 -2.80 24.24 -19.82
CA LEU A 276 -1.63 24.39 -20.68
C LEU A 276 -1.39 23.21 -21.62
N ALA A 277 -2.01 22.04 -21.37
CA ALA A 277 -1.90 20.88 -22.23
C ALA A 277 -2.31 21.17 -23.69
N CYS A 278 -3.26 22.09 -23.92
CA CYS A 278 -3.71 22.46 -25.27
C CYS A 278 -2.62 23.12 -26.12
N LEU A 279 -1.55 23.65 -25.51
CA LEU A 279 -0.46 24.30 -26.23
C LEU A 279 0.43 23.30 -26.98
N ASN A 280 0.35 22.00 -26.66
CA ASN A 280 1.17 20.93 -27.23
C ASN A 280 2.68 21.27 -27.28
N SER A 281 3.16 22.05 -26.30
CA SER A 281 4.56 22.46 -26.25
C SER A 281 5.44 21.35 -25.68
N SER A 282 6.51 21.00 -26.40
CA SER A 282 7.58 20.12 -25.88
C SER A 282 8.34 20.73 -24.70
N THR A 283 8.11 21.99 -24.36
CA THR A 283 8.72 22.63 -23.18
C THR A 283 7.89 22.46 -21.90
N LEU A 284 6.70 21.87 -21.98
CA LEU A 284 5.84 21.60 -20.83
C LEU A 284 5.92 20.14 -20.41
N LEU A 285 5.78 19.90 -19.10
CA LEU A 285 5.54 18.56 -18.55
C LEU A 285 4.08 18.17 -18.74
N LYS A 286 3.83 16.87 -18.90
CA LYS A 286 2.48 16.30 -18.96
C LYS A 286 2.14 15.64 -17.63
N ILE A 287 0.89 15.84 -17.19
CA ILE A 287 0.31 15.05 -16.11
C ILE A 287 -0.21 13.75 -16.73
N LEU A 288 0.19 12.61 -16.18
CA LEU A 288 -0.33 11.31 -16.57
C LEU A 288 -1.52 10.90 -15.69
N ILE A 289 -1.34 11.02 -14.37
CA ILE A 289 -2.35 10.73 -13.36
C ILE A 289 -2.08 11.57 -12.11
N PHE A 290 -3.10 11.81 -11.30
CA PHE A 290 -2.99 12.47 -10.00
C PHE A 290 -4.05 11.90 -9.05
N HIS A 291 -3.79 12.00 -7.75
CA HIS A 291 -4.72 11.65 -6.69
C HIS A 291 -4.68 12.75 -5.61
N PHE A 292 -5.85 13.12 -5.10
CA PHE A 292 -6.02 14.03 -3.96
C PHE A 292 -6.83 13.32 -2.89
N GLU A 293 -6.31 13.26 -1.67
CA GLU A 293 -7.07 12.75 -0.53
C GLU A 293 -8.07 13.82 -0.05
N GLU A 294 -9.31 13.40 0.19
CA GLU A 294 -10.42 14.31 0.56
C GLU A 294 -10.53 14.55 2.08
N ASP A 295 -9.83 13.76 2.91
CA ASP A 295 -10.03 13.76 4.36
C ASP A 295 -8.75 14.18 5.12
N SER A 296 -8.70 15.44 5.57
CA SER A 296 -7.52 16.02 6.23
C SER A 296 -7.22 15.47 7.63
N ASN A 297 -8.09 14.59 8.17
CA ASN A 297 -7.98 14.03 9.51
C ASN A 297 -7.31 12.65 9.56
N SER A 298 -7.03 12.00 8.42
CA SER A 298 -6.49 10.63 8.38
C SER A 298 -5.02 10.53 8.79
N GLY A 299 -4.28 11.65 8.83
CA GLY A 299 -2.86 11.66 9.17
C GLY A 299 -1.94 10.97 8.16
N ASP A 300 -2.49 10.42 7.07
CA ASP A 300 -1.74 9.77 6.00
C ASP A 300 -1.23 10.83 5.01
N LYS A 301 0.09 11.03 4.99
CA LYS A 301 0.74 12.05 4.15
C LYS A 301 1.12 11.49 2.76
N GLY A 302 1.01 10.17 2.55
CA GLY A 302 1.48 9.48 1.35
C GLY A 302 0.46 9.37 0.22
N SER A 303 -0.81 9.67 0.50
CA SER A 303 -1.96 9.48 -0.39
C SER A 303 -2.01 10.45 -1.58
N THR A 304 -1.67 11.74 -1.39
CA THR A 304 -1.81 12.78 -2.41
C THR A 304 -0.58 12.91 -3.31
N PHE A 305 -0.73 12.65 -4.61
CA PHE A 305 0.39 12.67 -5.56
C PHE A 305 0.00 13.13 -6.98
N ILE A 306 1.02 13.50 -7.77
CA ILE A 306 0.92 13.83 -9.20
C ILE A 306 2.04 13.11 -9.95
N VAL A 307 1.69 12.34 -10.99
CA VAL A 307 2.64 11.67 -11.88
C VAL A 307 2.87 12.51 -13.13
N LEU A 308 4.14 12.82 -13.40
CA LEU A 308 4.59 13.72 -14.46
C LEU A 308 5.51 13.00 -15.44
N SER A 309 5.38 13.34 -16.73
CA SER A 309 6.22 12.82 -17.81
C SER A 309 6.68 13.95 -18.75
N PRO A 310 7.89 13.85 -19.32
CA PRO A 310 8.92 12.83 -19.06
C PRO A 310 9.65 13.05 -17.73
N LEU A 311 10.35 12.02 -17.22
CA LEU A 311 11.34 12.21 -16.16
C LEU A 311 12.43 13.18 -16.62
N CYS A 312 12.77 14.15 -15.78
CA CYS A 312 13.74 15.20 -16.12
C CYS A 312 14.75 15.42 -15.00
N LYS A 313 15.95 15.89 -15.37
CA LYS A 313 17.07 16.16 -14.45
C LYS A 313 17.52 17.63 -14.51
N GLN A 314 18.15 18.09 -13.44
CA GLN A 314 18.81 19.40 -13.42
C GLN A 314 19.98 19.41 -14.42
N PHE A 315 20.22 20.55 -15.06
CA PHE A 315 21.32 20.70 -16.01
C PHE A 315 22.07 22.02 -15.81
N ARG A 316 23.33 22.07 -16.29
CA ARG A 316 24.19 23.26 -16.20
C ARG A 316 24.57 23.84 -17.56
N ASN A 317 24.56 23.02 -18.61
CA ASN A 317 24.97 23.41 -19.95
C ASN A 317 23.76 23.96 -20.72
N TRP A 318 23.70 25.28 -20.86
CA TRP A 318 22.63 25.99 -21.56
C TRP A 318 22.93 26.10 -23.05
N ARG A 319 21.94 25.78 -23.89
CA ARG A 319 21.96 26.05 -25.33
C ARG A 319 21.12 27.30 -25.61
N LYS A 320 21.47 28.03 -26.67
CA LYS A 320 20.70 29.19 -27.13
C LYS A 320 19.25 28.81 -27.47
N GLU A 321 19.08 27.63 -28.06
CA GLU A 321 17.77 27.04 -28.40
C GLU A 321 16.89 26.81 -27.17
N ASP A 322 17.47 26.41 -26.02
CA ASP A 322 16.69 26.18 -24.79
C ASP A 322 15.99 27.48 -24.35
N ILE A 323 16.71 28.60 -24.42
CA ILE A 323 16.17 29.92 -24.08
C ILE A 323 15.07 30.33 -25.06
N GLN A 324 15.24 30.05 -26.35
CA GLN A 324 14.24 30.34 -27.37
C GLN A 324 12.96 29.52 -27.14
N HIS A 325 13.08 28.22 -26.85
CA HIS A 325 11.94 27.34 -26.55
C HIS A 325 11.18 27.76 -25.28
N ILE A 326 11.92 28.13 -24.23
CA ILE A 326 11.33 28.68 -22.99
C ILE A 326 10.54 29.95 -23.27
N ILE A 327 11.15 30.93 -23.96
CA ILE A 327 10.49 32.21 -24.26
C ILE A 327 9.26 31.99 -25.14
N GLY A 328 9.38 31.14 -26.17
CA GLY A 328 8.26 30.81 -27.05
C GLY A 328 7.09 30.19 -26.30
N THR A 329 7.37 29.28 -25.36
CA THR A 329 6.32 28.66 -24.52
C THR A 329 5.72 29.66 -23.55
N LEU A 330 6.53 30.47 -22.86
CA LEU A 330 6.02 31.47 -21.91
C LEU A 330 5.17 32.55 -22.60
N LYS A 331 5.48 32.95 -23.83
CA LYS A 331 4.61 33.85 -24.62
C LYS A 331 3.21 33.25 -24.81
N LYS A 332 3.13 32.01 -25.29
CA LYS A 332 1.84 31.31 -25.46
C LYS A 332 1.08 31.17 -24.14
N VAL A 333 1.78 30.87 -23.04
CA VAL A 333 1.20 30.80 -21.70
C VAL A 333 0.65 32.17 -21.26
N HIS A 334 1.36 33.25 -21.56
CA HIS A 334 0.92 34.62 -21.26
C HIS A 334 -0.29 35.04 -22.12
N ASP A 335 -0.37 34.58 -23.37
CA ASP A 335 -1.54 34.80 -24.24
C ASP A 335 -2.80 34.13 -23.66
N MET A 336 -2.63 33.07 -22.85
CA MET A 336 -3.70 32.46 -22.05
C MET A 336 -3.99 33.19 -20.73
N ASN A 337 -3.39 34.36 -20.52
CA ASN A 337 -3.43 35.15 -19.28
C ASN A 337 -2.92 34.39 -18.05
N ILE A 338 -1.95 33.48 -18.20
CA ILE A 338 -1.35 32.73 -17.08
C ILE A 338 0.08 33.22 -16.85
N ILE A 339 0.50 33.41 -15.60
CA ILE A 339 1.87 33.80 -15.24
C ILE A 339 2.49 32.78 -14.27
N HIS A 340 3.68 32.29 -14.62
CA HIS A 340 4.49 31.40 -13.78
C HIS A 340 5.23 32.22 -12.70
N ARG A 341 4.55 32.61 -11.60
CA ARG A 341 5.10 33.51 -10.56
C ARG A 341 6.35 33.00 -9.83
N ASP A 342 6.65 31.70 -9.94
CA ASP A 342 7.86 31.10 -9.36
C ASP A 342 8.88 30.66 -10.43
N PHE A 343 8.99 31.39 -11.54
CA PHE A 343 9.92 31.03 -12.60
C PHE A 343 11.38 31.25 -12.18
N ARG A 344 12.16 30.16 -12.00
CA ARG A 344 13.56 30.18 -11.54
C ARG A 344 14.35 29.04 -12.16
N LYS A 345 15.68 29.12 -12.11
CA LYS A 345 16.61 28.10 -12.63
C LYS A 345 16.25 26.67 -12.19
N TRP A 346 15.86 26.48 -10.92
CA TRP A 346 15.54 25.17 -10.36
C TRP A 346 14.27 24.55 -10.96
N ASN A 347 13.42 25.35 -11.58
CA ASN A 347 12.20 24.93 -12.26
C ASN A 347 12.41 24.65 -13.76
N LEU A 348 13.67 24.65 -14.21
CA LEU A 348 14.06 24.34 -15.58
C LEU A 348 14.84 23.03 -15.58
N LEU A 349 14.25 22.00 -16.18
CA LEU A 349 14.78 20.65 -16.20
C LEU A 349 15.07 20.22 -17.64
N ARG A 350 15.82 19.13 -17.81
CA ARG A 350 16.11 18.54 -19.12
C ARG A 350 15.69 17.07 -19.12
N ASP A 351 14.99 16.65 -20.16
CA ASP A 351 14.64 15.24 -20.36
C ASP A 351 15.78 14.46 -21.05
N GLN A 352 15.59 13.15 -21.20
CA GLN A 352 16.56 12.24 -21.82
C GLN A 352 16.87 12.58 -23.29
N ASP A 353 15.89 13.14 -24.01
CA ASP A 353 16.04 13.57 -25.40
C ASP A 353 16.74 14.93 -25.51
N GLY A 354 17.10 15.51 -24.36
CA GLY A 354 17.79 16.78 -24.27
C GLY A 354 16.89 17.99 -24.38
N ASN A 355 15.56 17.87 -24.37
CA ASN A 355 14.64 19.02 -24.40
C ASN A 355 14.52 19.66 -23.02
N VAL A 356 14.41 21.00 -23.00
CA VAL A 356 14.18 21.76 -21.77
C VAL A 356 12.71 21.73 -21.38
N ARG A 357 12.41 21.50 -20.10
CA ARG A 357 11.05 21.45 -19.54
C ARG A 357 10.88 22.47 -18.42
N ILE A 358 9.76 23.19 -18.42
CA ILE A 358 9.35 24.08 -17.34
C ILE A 358 8.52 23.30 -16.33
N ALA A 359 9.02 23.21 -15.11
CA ALA A 359 8.42 22.52 -13.99
C ALA A 359 7.82 23.49 -12.95
N ASP A 360 6.98 22.94 -12.09
CA ASP A 360 6.40 23.57 -10.90
C ASP A 360 5.50 24.81 -11.10
N TRP A 361 4.29 24.53 -11.59
CA TRP A 361 3.22 25.51 -11.79
C TRP A 361 2.39 25.82 -10.54
N GLY A 362 2.78 25.33 -9.35
CA GLY A 362 1.98 25.41 -8.13
C GLY A 362 1.76 26.83 -7.58
N PHE A 363 2.46 27.83 -8.09
CA PHE A 363 2.28 29.24 -7.74
C PHE A 363 1.82 30.10 -8.92
N ALA A 364 1.43 29.49 -10.05
CA ALA A 364 0.96 30.25 -11.19
C ALA A 364 -0.32 31.04 -10.87
N VAL A 365 -0.60 32.10 -11.62
CA VAL A 365 -1.82 32.89 -11.46
C VAL A 365 -2.46 33.13 -12.81
N LYS A 366 -3.79 33.11 -12.86
CA LYS A 366 -4.57 33.56 -14.02
C LYS A 366 -4.93 35.03 -13.83
N LEU A 367 -4.57 35.87 -14.78
CA LEU A 367 -4.94 37.28 -14.80
C LEU A 367 -6.37 37.44 -15.32
N ILE A 368 -7.11 38.33 -14.66
CA ILE A 368 -8.49 38.67 -15.02
C ILE A 368 -8.49 39.92 -15.95
N ASN A 369 -7.43 40.74 -15.94
CA ASN A 369 -7.27 41.94 -16.77
C ASN A 369 -5.83 42.15 -17.26
N GLN A 370 -5.64 42.63 -18.50
CA GLN A 370 -4.34 42.89 -19.12
C GLN A 370 -3.51 44.00 -18.43
N LEU A 371 -4.15 44.94 -17.72
CA LEU A 371 -3.48 46.05 -17.02
C LEU A 371 -2.54 45.60 -15.87
N LEU A 372 -2.72 44.40 -15.32
CA LEU A 372 -1.88 43.86 -14.24
C LEU A 372 -0.51 43.33 -14.72
N LEU A 373 -0.31 43.11 -16.02
CA LEU A 373 0.94 42.58 -16.57
C LEU A 373 2.12 43.53 -16.34
N LEU A 374 1.92 44.84 -16.46
CA LEU A 374 2.96 45.85 -16.24
C LEU A 374 3.37 46.00 -14.76
N ASP A 375 2.44 45.80 -13.82
CA ASP A 375 2.72 45.93 -12.39
C ASP A 375 3.27 44.66 -11.73
N LEU A 376 2.99 43.48 -12.30
CA LEU A 376 3.57 42.21 -11.86
C LEU A 376 5.06 42.09 -12.20
N TRP A 377 5.53 42.74 -13.26
CA TRP A 377 6.97 42.80 -13.59
C TRP A 377 7.79 43.54 -12.53
N LYS A 378 7.18 44.44 -11.74
CA LYS A 378 7.82 45.09 -10.59
C LYS A 378 7.96 44.16 -9.37
N HIS A 379 7.12 43.14 -9.26
CA HIS A 379 7.02 42.23 -8.11
C HIS A 379 7.65 40.85 -8.34
N CYS A 380 7.93 40.48 -9.60
CA CYS A 380 8.75 39.32 -9.88
C CYS A 380 10.17 39.56 -9.33
N ARG A 381 10.72 38.59 -8.58
CA ARG A 381 12.10 38.57 -8.04
C ARG A 381 13.18 38.49 -9.15
N MET A 382 12.94 39.13 -10.28
CA MET A 382 13.78 39.21 -11.48
C MET A 382 14.88 40.29 -11.41
N MET A 383 15.07 40.98 -10.28
CA MET A 383 16.17 41.95 -10.15
C MET A 383 17.56 41.31 -10.31
N HIS A 384 17.74 40.03 -9.97
CA HIS A 384 19.04 39.35 -10.17
C HIS A 384 19.30 38.87 -11.60
N TYR A 385 18.25 38.65 -12.41
CA TYR A 385 18.41 38.26 -13.81
C TYR A 385 18.57 39.47 -14.74
N ARG A 386 18.12 40.66 -14.32
CA ARG A 386 18.35 41.90 -15.07
C ARG A 386 19.84 42.27 -15.09
N ARG A 387 20.60 42.04 -14.02
CA ARG A 387 22.05 42.33 -13.98
C ARG A 387 22.86 41.42 -14.90
N SER A 388 22.66 40.10 -14.88
CA SER A 388 23.47 39.19 -15.73
C SER A 388 23.11 39.21 -17.22
N LEU A 389 21.86 39.54 -17.59
CA LEU A 389 21.47 39.74 -18.99
C LEU A 389 21.75 41.18 -19.49
N MET A 390 21.74 42.21 -18.64
CA MET A 390 22.09 43.58 -19.06
C MET A 390 23.60 43.85 -19.05
N GLU A 391 24.40 43.19 -18.21
CA GLU A 391 25.87 43.27 -18.27
C GLU A 391 26.46 42.56 -19.50
N ARG A 392 25.67 41.73 -20.20
CA ARG A 392 26.01 41.16 -21.52
C ARG A 392 25.22 41.77 -22.69
N LYS A 393 24.54 42.90 -22.48
CA LYS A 393 23.90 43.67 -23.56
C LYS A 393 24.84 44.63 -24.29
N SER A 394 26.10 44.76 -23.87
CA SER A 394 27.11 45.55 -24.58
C SER A 394 27.75 44.84 -25.79
N HIS A 395 27.48 43.55 -26.05
CA HIS A 395 28.15 42.81 -27.13
C HIS A 395 27.26 42.04 -28.12
N ILE A 396 25.93 42.11 -28.05
CA ILE A 396 25.03 41.39 -28.99
C ILE A 396 24.04 42.33 -29.74
N LEU A 397 24.09 43.64 -29.49
CA LEU A 397 23.26 44.64 -30.20
C LEU A 397 24.05 45.58 -31.14
N LEU A 398 25.20 45.15 -31.67
CA LEU A 398 25.92 45.85 -32.75
C LEU A 398 26.08 45.01 -34.04
N ALA A 399 25.12 44.12 -34.33
CA ALA A 399 25.07 43.43 -35.62
C ALA A 399 23.62 43.23 -36.08
N SER A 400 22.88 44.34 -36.22
CA SER A 400 21.76 44.49 -37.15
C SER A 400 21.20 45.92 -37.04
N SER A 401 21.94 46.86 -37.62
CA SER A 401 21.46 48.11 -38.20
C SER A 401 22.38 48.43 -39.37
#